data_AF-A0A441U5V4-F1
#
_entry.id   AF-A0A441U5V4-F1
#
_cell.length_a   1.000
_cell.length_b   1.000
_cell.length_c   1.000
_cell.angle_alpha   90.00
_cell.angle_beta   90.00
_cell.angle_gamma   90.00
#
_symmetry.space_group_name_H-M   'P 1'
#
loop_
_entity.id
_entity.type
_entity.pdbx_description
1 polymer ?
#
loop_
_entity_poly.entity_id
_entity_poly.type
_entity_poly.pdbx_seq_one_letter_code
_entity_poly.pdbx_strand_id
1 'polypeptide(L)'
;MQQALTSAAAGDADLGHNRKKAQHIVTRGEEIDAAFDDALAALDALRLEHYEDATIRSIIERLGSRVERFFKTAVFPGAIAAETFDTLINRLKAIGIDKTVRRQLHGLRDLYNDAKHDPTAPIRLKRTVDMVTAARAAVQTLIQAGLGATSAPVETVVSRLLWISAYDVYVGGVTEVYVSLPLPEDIFATHLDLVWIKGLEWDTMKGELLATGCFHYGKEHFDPVVFSRFVEEQDFLNAGIWDGDYRQLIRIISRYEDRPTAAHLIPNLRRDHMYIAVLSAIALAAVDIAAGVPAPLAVEKLRSQILEHADKVYAMPDERVWVHAAATGLAELIVQLPFASWAQLSGPFWNLWNPKQLVAVVSAADLKMVPYVIDDANRVVIT
;
A
#
# COMPACT_ATOMS: atom_id res chain seq x y z
N MET A 1 -3.02 -29.16 -75.51
CA MET A 1 -3.88 -30.33 -75.74
C MET A 1 -4.25 -30.88 -74.36
N GLN A 2 -5.55 -30.88 -74.03
CA GLN A 2 -6.22 -31.35 -72.78
C GLN A 2 -5.85 -30.64 -71.47
N GLN A 3 -6.74 -29.85 -70.82
CA GLN A 3 -7.95 -30.19 -70.01
C GLN A 3 -7.64 -31.15 -68.85
N ALA A 4 -8.15 -31.04 -67.62
CA ALA A 4 -8.91 -30.04 -66.86
C ALA A 4 -9.10 -30.61 -65.42
N LEU A 5 -9.58 -29.76 -64.49
CA LEU A 5 -10.43 -30.06 -63.30
C LEU A 5 -9.82 -30.40 -61.92
N THR A 6 -10.03 -29.44 -60.98
CA THR A 6 -10.58 -29.52 -59.58
C THR A 6 -9.90 -30.42 -58.54
N SER A 7 -9.79 -30.14 -57.23
CA SER A 7 -10.63 -29.35 -56.30
C SER A 7 -9.83 -28.88 -55.06
N ALA A 8 -10.45 -27.95 -54.31
CA ALA A 8 -10.02 -27.38 -53.03
C ALA A 8 -9.94 -28.36 -51.85
N ALA A 9 -9.10 -28.06 -50.85
CA ALA A 9 -9.39 -28.22 -49.42
C ALA A 9 -8.38 -27.48 -48.52
N ALA A 10 -8.95 -26.63 -47.65
CA ALA A 10 -8.55 -26.19 -46.32
C ALA A 10 -7.16 -26.60 -45.75
N GLY A 11 -6.36 -25.59 -45.39
CA GLY A 11 -5.31 -25.68 -44.38
C GLY A 11 -5.67 -24.77 -43.21
N ASP A 12 -6.19 -25.38 -42.16
CA ASP A 12 -6.54 -24.81 -40.86
C ASP A 12 -5.32 -24.12 -40.21
N ALA A 13 -5.42 -22.81 -39.97
CA ALA A 13 -4.46 -22.08 -39.16
C ALA A 13 -4.95 -22.12 -37.71
N ASP A 14 -4.26 -22.95 -36.92
CA ASP A 14 -4.38 -23.11 -35.47
C ASP A 14 -4.20 -21.75 -34.74
N LEU A 15 -5.32 -21.06 -34.53
CA LEU A 15 -5.41 -19.89 -33.67
C LEU A 15 -5.49 -20.36 -32.21
N GLY A 16 -4.31 -20.61 -31.65
CA GLY A 16 -4.08 -20.86 -30.23
C GLY A 16 -4.83 -19.84 -29.36
N HIS A 17 -5.88 -20.35 -28.71
CA HIS A 17 -6.65 -19.68 -27.68
C HIS A 17 -5.78 -19.36 -26.45
N ASN A 18 -5.08 -18.23 -26.47
CA ASN A 18 -4.56 -17.62 -25.24
C ASN A 18 -5.67 -16.80 -24.58
N ARG A 19 -6.61 -17.49 -23.93
CA ARG A 19 -7.52 -16.88 -22.95
C ARG A 19 -6.68 -16.37 -21.77
N LYS A 20 -6.24 -15.11 -21.85
CA LYS A 20 -5.71 -14.35 -20.71
C LYS A 20 -6.81 -14.32 -19.63
N LYS A 21 -6.63 -15.08 -18.54
CA LYS A 21 -7.49 -14.97 -17.35
C LYS A 21 -7.38 -13.52 -16.86
N ALA A 22 -8.51 -12.82 -16.74
CA ALA A 22 -8.57 -11.56 -16.02
C ALA A 22 -8.01 -11.79 -14.60
N GLN A 23 -6.97 -11.06 -14.23
CA GLN A 23 -6.39 -11.15 -12.90
C GLN A 23 -7.38 -10.57 -11.88
N HIS A 24 -7.72 -11.40 -10.91
CA HIS A 24 -8.69 -11.14 -9.86
C HIS A 24 -8.12 -10.13 -8.85
N ILE A 25 -8.83 -9.03 -8.58
CA ILE A 25 -8.46 -8.08 -7.52
C ILE A 25 -8.78 -8.75 -6.18
N VAL A 26 -7.76 -8.98 -5.35
CA VAL A 26 -7.94 -9.64 -4.06
C VAL A 26 -8.66 -8.71 -3.07
N THR A 27 -9.83 -9.13 -2.61
CA THR A 27 -10.58 -8.40 -1.57
C THR A 27 -10.06 -8.72 -0.16
N ARG A 28 -10.35 -7.86 0.82
CA ARG A 28 -10.05 -8.15 2.24
C ARG A 28 -10.72 -9.45 2.71
N GLY A 29 -11.90 -9.76 2.19
CA GLY A 29 -12.61 -11.02 2.42
C GLY A 29 -11.88 -12.24 1.87
N GLU A 30 -11.32 -12.13 0.66
CA GLU A 30 -10.52 -13.20 0.06
C GLU A 30 -9.18 -13.41 0.77
N GLU A 31 -8.54 -12.33 1.23
CA GLU A 31 -7.30 -12.41 2.00
C GLU A 31 -7.50 -13.20 3.31
N ILE A 32 -8.60 -12.92 4.04
CA ILE A 32 -8.89 -13.66 5.27
C ILE A 32 -9.31 -15.11 4.98
N ASP A 33 -10.02 -15.38 3.88
CA ASP A 33 -10.39 -16.75 3.50
C ASP A 33 -9.14 -17.58 3.13
N ALA A 34 -8.18 -16.98 2.42
CA ALA A 34 -6.88 -17.59 2.15
C ALA A 34 -6.11 -17.90 3.45
N ALA A 35 -6.17 -17.02 4.45
CA ALA A 35 -5.55 -17.29 5.75
C ALA A 35 -6.18 -18.49 6.48
N PHE A 36 -7.50 -18.73 6.30
CA PHE A 36 -8.14 -19.95 6.79
C PHE A 36 -7.70 -21.19 6.01
N ASP A 37 -7.58 -21.09 4.68
CA ASP A 37 -7.06 -22.19 3.84
C ASP A 37 -5.66 -22.59 4.26
N ASP A 38 -4.75 -21.63 4.43
CA ASP A 38 -3.38 -21.87 4.88
C ASP A 38 -3.35 -22.56 6.25
N ALA A 39 -4.16 -22.08 7.19
CA ALA A 39 -4.23 -22.66 8.53
C ALA A 39 -4.80 -24.08 8.52
N LEU A 40 -5.84 -24.34 7.72
CA LEU A 40 -6.43 -25.67 7.58
C LEU A 40 -5.45 -26.64 6.89
N ALA A 41 -4.74 -26.20 5.85
CA ALA A 41 -3.71 -27.00 5.20
C ALA A 41 -2.56 -27.34 6.15
N ALA A 42 -2.10 -26.36 6.95
CA ALA A 42 -1.07 -26.59 7.97
C ALA A 42 -1.53 -27.59 9.05
N LEU A 43 -2.78 -27.48 9.51
CA LEU A 43 -3.35 -28.45 10.47
C LEU A 43 -3.54 -29.83 9.85
N ASP A 44 -3.93 -29.92 8.58
CA ASP A 44 -4.11 -31.19 7.88
C ASP A 44 -2.77 -31.92 7.69
N ALA A 45 -1.69 -31.19 7.41
CA ALA A 45 -0.35 -31.76 7.34
C ALA A 45 0.08 -32.46 8.66
N LEU A 46 -0.34 -31.94 9.81
CA LEU A 46 -0.08 -32.55 11.12
C LEU A 46 -0.77 -33.92 11.32
N ARG A 47 -1.71 -34.31 10.44
CA ARG A 47 -2.33 -35.64 10.51
C ARG A 47 -1.39 -36.76 10.05
N LEU A 48 -0.38 -36.42 9.27
CA LEU A 48 0.52 -37.38 8.62
C LEU A 48 1.74 -37.71 9.48
N GLU A 49 1.98 -36.95 10.56
CA GLU A 49 3.15 -37.07 11.42
C GLU A 49 2.79 -36.97 12.91
N HIS A 50 3.74 -37.28 13.79
CA HIS A 50 3.62 -36.89 15.20
C HIS A 50 3.66 -35.37 15.29
N TYR A 51 2.74 -34.78 16.05
CA TYR A 51 2.67 -33.33 16.26
C TYR A 51 2.80 -32.99 17.73
N GLU A 52 3.32 -31.80 18.00
CA GLU A 52 3.32 -31.18 19.32
C GLU A 52 2.17 -30.18 19.43
N ASP A 53 1.57 -30.09 20.62
CA ASP A 53 0.51 -29.13 20.92
C ASP A 53 0.96 -27.68 20.65
N ALA A 54 2.25 -27.38 20.87
CA ALA A 54 2.87 -26.10 20.55
C ALA A 54 2.75 -25.73 19.06
N THR A 55 2.85 -26.71 18.16
CA THR A 55 2.71 -26.49 16.72
C THR A 55 1.29 -26.03 16.38
N ILE A 56 0.27 -26.69 16.94
CA ILE A 56 -1.14 -26.33 16.75
C ILE A 56 -1.39 -24.91 17.29
N ARG A 57 -0.88 -24.59 18.48
CA ARG A 57 -1.02 -23.25 19.08
C ARG A 57 -0.45 -22.16 18.19
N SER A 58 0.75 -22.36 17.64
CA SER A 58 1.40 -21.38 16.76
C SER A 58 0.60 -21.08 15.48
N ILE A 59 -0.16 -22.06 14.98
CA ILE A 59 -1.05 -21.90 13.83
C ILE A 59 -2.29 -21.10 14.24
N ILE A 60 -2.91 -21.46 15.37
CA ILE A 60 -4.12 -20.82 15.88
C ILE A 60 -3.87 -19.39 16.34
N GLU A 61 -2.74 -19.08 16.98
CA GLU A 61 -2.40 -17.70 17.38
C GLU A 61 -2.27 -16.77 16.18
N ARG A 62 -1.58 -17.22 15.13
CA ARG A 62 -1.45 -16.46 13.88
C ARG A 62 -2.81 -16.25 13.22
N LEU A 63 -3.62 -17.30 13.09
CA LEU A 63 -4.96 -17.19 12.51
C LEU A 63 -5.87 -16.29 13.35
N GLY A 64 -5.95 -16.53 14.66
CA GLY A 64 -6.79 -15.77 15.59
C GLY A 64 -6.46 -14.29 15.60
N SER A 65 -5.17 -13.93 15.60
CA SER A 65 -4.73 -12.54 15.48
C SER A 65 -5.15 -11.89 14.16
N ARG A 66 -4.99 -12.60 13.02
CA ARG A 66 -5.44 -12.09 11.71
C ARG A 66 -6.95 -11.91 11.65
N VAL A 67 -7.74 -12.86 12.18
CA VAL A 67 -9.20 -12.75 12.22
C VAL A 67 -9.64 -11.59 13.12
N GLU A 68 -9.05 -11.43 14.30
CA GLU A 68 -9.34 -10.29 15.17
C GLU A 68 -9.04 -8.96 14.46
N ARG A 69 -7.89 -8.85 13.78
CA ARG A 69 -7.53 -7.66 13.00
C ARG A 69 -8.54 -7.41 11.88
N PHE A 70 -8.93 -8.44 11.12
CA PHE A 70 -9.95 -8.35 10.08
C PHE A 70 -11.28 -7.83 10.63
N PHE A 71 -11.68 -8.23 11.85
CA PHE A 71 -12.87 -7.67 12.49
C PHE A 71 -12.72 -6.18 12.78
N LYS A 72 -11.56 -5.74 13.28
CA LYS A 72 -11.28 -4.33 13.61
C LYS A 72 -11.18 -3.43 12.38
N THR A 73 -10.65 -3.95 11.26
CA THR A 73 -10.31 -3.13 10.09
C THR A 73 -11.28 -3.29 8.93
N ALA A 74 -11.92 -4.45 8.78
CA ALA A 74 -12.80 -4.74 7.64
C ALA A 74 -14.27 -4.88 8.07
N VAL A 75 -14.60 -5.67 9.09
CA VAL A 75 -16.01 -5.87 9.50
C VAL A 75 -16.56 -4.62 10.21
N PHE A 76 -15.74 -4.00 11.07
CA PHE A 76 -16.11 -2.80 11.84
C PHE A 76 -15.07 -1.68 11.66
N PRO A 77 -14.94 -1.09 10.46
CA PRO A 77 -14.02 0.03 10.25
C PRO A 77 -14.41 1.20 11.17
N GLY A 78 -13.57 1.49 12.15
CA GLY A 78 -13.86 2.45 13.23
C GLY A 78 -13.96 1.82 14.63
N ALA A 79 -13.70 0.52 14.78
CA ALA A 79 -13.49 -0.09 16.08
C ALA A 79 -12.31 0.59 16.80
N ILE A 80 -12.50 0.94 18.08
CA ILE A 80 -11.43 1.55 18.88
C ILE A 80 -10.44 0.47 19.36
N ALA A 81 -9.18 0.85 19.59
CA ALA A 81 -8.11 -0.10 19.93
C ALA A 81 -8.43 -1.00 21.15
N ALA A 82 -9.19 -0.47 22.13
CA ALA A 82 -9.60 -1.19 23.34
C ALA A 82 -10.69 -2.25 23.11
N GLU A 83 -11.38 -2.26 21.97
CA GLU A 83 -12.38 -3.30 21.68
C GLU A 83 -11.70 -4.65 21.49
N THR A 84 -12.21 -5.66 22.20
CA THR A 84 -11.70 -7.04 22.12
C THR A 84 -12.45 -7.84 21.07
N PHE A 85 -11.88 -8.97 20.65
CA PHE A 85 -12.55 -9.86 19.70
C PHE A 85 -13.93 -10.32 20.19
N ASP A 86 -14.09 -10.59 21.49
CA ASP A 86 -15.37 -10.92 22.12
C ASP A 86 -16.42 -9.82 21.91
N THR A 87 -16.02 -8.57 22.17
CA THR A 87 -16.89 -7.40 22.02
C THR A 87 -17.34 -7.23 20.57
N LEU A 88 -16.42 -7.41 19.62
CA LEU A 88 -16.69 -7.30 18.18
C LEU A 88 -17.64 -8.41 17.69
N ILE A 89 -17.46 -9.66 18.14
CA ILE A 89 -18.39 -10.77 17.81
C ILE A 89 -19.78 -10.47 18.37
N ASN A 90 -19.87 -9.90 19.58
CA ASN A 90 -21.15 -9.59 20.21
C ASN A 90 -21.91 -8.46 19.50
N ARG A 91 -21.20 -7.48 18.89
CA ARG A 91 -21.81 -6.42 18.06
C ARG A 91 -22.57 -6.97 16.84
N LEU A 92 -22.17 -8.12 16.30
CA LEU A 92 -22.87 -8.75 15.17
C LEU A 92 -24.34 -9.05 15.47
N LYS A 93 -24.72 -9.21 16.75
CA LYS A 93 -26.12 -9.38 17.15
C LYS A 93 -26.98 -8.19 16.74
N ALA A 94 -26.45 -6.98 16.89
CA ALA A 94 -27.17 -5.75 16.57
C ALA A 94 -27.40 -5.57 15.06
N ILE A 95 -26.60 -6.26 14.24
CA ILE A 95 -26.67 -6.22 12.77
C ILE A 95 -27.43 -7.44 12.22
N GLY A 96 -28.11 -8.21 13.09
CA GLY A 96 -28.99 -9.30 12.67
C GLY A 96 -28.29 -10.61 12.32
N ILE A 97 -26.99 -10.77 12.64
CA ILE A 97 -26.28 -12.03 12.39
C ILE A 97 -26.72 -13.12 13.37
N ASP A 98 -27.00 -14.30 12.82
CA ASP A 98 -27.54 -15.43 13.56
C ASP A 98 -26.65 -15.87 14.74
N LYS A 99 -27.30 -16.39 15.78
CA LYS A 99 -26.62 -16.90 16.98
C LYS A 99 -25.64 -18.03 16.65
N THR A 100 -25.92 -18.85 15.63
CA THR A 100 -25.06 -19.95 15.19
C THR A 100 -23.73 -19.45 14.66
N VAL A 101 -23.77 -18.46 13.75
CA VAL A 101 -22.58 -17.81 13.19
C VAL A 101 -21.72 -17.19 14.30
N ARG A 102 -22.36 -16.44 15.21
CA ARG A 102 -21.66 -15.84 16.36
C ARG A 102 -21.04 -16.88 17.29
N ARG A 103 -21.72 -18.01 17.52
CA ARG A 103 -21.18 -19.12 18.35
C ARG A 103 -19.96 -19.77 17.70
N GLN A 104 -19.93 -19.92 16.38
CA GLN A 104 -18.78 -20.47 15.67
C GLN A 104 -17.56 -19.54 15.79
N LEU A 105 -17.77 -18.23 15.68
CA LEU A 105 -16.72 -17.22 15.89
C LEU A 105 -16.22 -17.20 17.33
N HIS A 106 -17.12 -17.27 18.32
CA HIS A 106 -16.73 -17.41 19.73
C HIS A 106 -15.92 -18.69 19.97
N GLY A 107 -16.24 -19.78 19.29
CA GLY A 107 -15.42 -21.00 19.32
C GLY A 107 -13.96 -20.73 18.92
N LEU A 108 -13.73 -20.05 17.79
CA LEU A 108 -12.37 -19.68 17.39
C LEU A 108 -11.70 -18.75 18.40
N ARG A 109 -12.44 -17.76 18.93
CA ARG A 109 -11.92 -16.83 19.95
C ARG A 109 -11.50 -17.55 21.23
N ASP A 110 -12.28 -18.50 21.69
CA ASP A 110 -11.95 -19.30 22.87
C ASP A 110 -10.71 -20.16 22.60
N LEU A 111 -10.65 -20.81 21.42
CA LEU A 111 -9.49 -21.59 21.00
C LEU A 111 -8.21 -20.74 20.89
N TYR A 112 -8.32 -19.51 20.37
CA TYR A 112 -7.22 -18.55 20.30
C TYR A 112 -6.76 -18.10 21.69
N ASN A 113 -7.69 -17.80 22.59
CA ASN A 113 -7.37 -17.44 23.96
C ASN A 113 -6.69 -18.60 24.70
N ASP A 114 -7.19 -19.83 24.56
CA ASP A 114 -6.60 -21.03 25.15
C ASP A 114 -5.18 -21.27 24.58
N ALA A 115 -5.00 -21.07 23.27
CA ALA A 115 -3.71 -21.19 22.62
C ALA A 115 -2.66 -20.25 23.23
N LYS A 116 -3.07 -19.00 23.46
CA LYS A 116 -2.22 -17.89 23.93
C LYS A 116 -1.94 -17.89 25.43
N HIS A 117 -2.91 -18.31 26.26
CA HIS A 117 -2.85 -18.09 27.71
C HIS A 117 -2.71 -19.35 28.55
N ASP A 118 -3.01 -20.53 28.01
CA ASP A 118 -2.86 -21.80 28.73
C ASP A 118 -1.95 -22.75 27.94
N PRO A 119 -0.61 -22.62 28.03
CA PRO A 119 0.32 -23.45 27.28
C PRO A 119 0.28 -24.94 27.67
N THR A 120 -0.31 -25.27 28.81
CA THR A 120 -0.34 -26.63 29.37
C THR A 120 -1.61 -27.41 29.05
N ALA A 121 -2.69 -26.73 28.65
CA ALA A 121 -3.92 -27.41 28.25
C ALA A 121 -3.68 -28.31 27.00
N PRO A 122 -4.19 -29.54 26.97
CA PRO A 122 -4.07 -30.37 25.78
C PRO A 122 -4.93 -29.83 24.63
N ILE A 123 -4.33 -29.61 23.45
CA ILE A 123 -5.03 -29.13 22.25
C ILE A 123 -5.17 -30.25 21.21
N ARG A 124 -6.41 -30.70 21.00
CA ARG A 124 -6.67 -31.84 20.11
C ARG A 124 -6.83 -31.41 18.67
N LEU A 125 -5.96 -31.91 17.77
CA LEU A 125 -5.95 -31.58 16.35
C LEU A 125 -7.33 -31.65 15.68
N LYS A 126 -8.08 -32.75 15.88
CA LYS A 126 -9.42 -32.91 15.28
C LYS A 126 -10.39 -31.81 15.72
N ARG A 127 -10.42 -31.50 17.01
CA ARG A 127 -11.28 -30.44 17.56
C ARG A 127 -10.89 -29.08 16.99
N THR A 128 -9.58 -28.82 16.90
CA THR A 128 -9.05 -27.60 16.31
C THR A 128 -9.48 -27.44 14.85
N VAL A 129 -9.31 -28.47 14.02
CA VAL A 129 -9.74 -28.46 12.61
C VAL A 129 -11.25 -28.18 12.49
N ASP A 130 -12.08 -28.83 13.31
CA ASP A 130 -13.53 -28.63 13.28
C ASP A 130 -13.92 -27.19 13.65
N MET A 131 -13.26 -26.61 14.66
CA MET A 131 -13.51 -25.24 15.11
C MET A 131 -13.05 -24.21 14.07
N VAL A 132 -11.87 -24.40 13.46
CA VAL A 132 -11.36 -23.53 12.39
C VAL A 132 -12.26 -23.59 11.15
N THR A 133 -12.71 -24.80 10.76
CA THR A 133 -13.63 -24.99 9.63
C THR A 133 -14.96 -24.29 9.88
N ALA A 134 -15.52 -24.44 11.08
CA ALA A 134 -16.78 -23.78 11.45
C ALA A 134 -16.64 -22.25 11.49
N ALA A 135 -15.50 -21.74 11.98
CA ALA A 135 -15.22 -20.31 11.99
C ALA A 135 -15.01 -19.73 10.59
N ARG A 136 -14.36 -20.47 9.68
CA ARG A 136 -14.26 -20.09 8.26
C ARG A 136 -15.64 -19.91 7.65
N ALA A 137 -16.53 -20.89 7.82
CA ALA A 137 -17.90 -20.81 7.29
C ALA A 137 -18.66 -19.60 7.86
N ALA A 138 -18.44 -19.29 9.14
CA ALA A 138 -19.00 -18.10 9.77
C ALA A 138 -18.45 -16.81 9.14
N VAL A 139 -17.13 -16.69 8.93
CA VAL A 139 -16.50 -15.54 8.27
C VAL A 139 -16.98 -15.39 6.82
N GLN A 140 -17.09 -16.48 6.07
CA GLN A 140 -17.66 -16.47 4.71
C GLN A 140 -19.11 -15.96 4.71
N THR A 141 -19.91 -16.30 5.72
CA THR A 141 -21.26 -15.75 5.88
C THR A 141 -21.22 -14.22 6.08
N LEU A 142 -20.24 -13.70 6.84
CA LEU A 142 -20.07 -12.24 7.03
C LEU A 142 -19.65 -11.54 5.73
N ILE A 143 -18.75 -12.16 4.96
CA ILE A 143 -18.31 -11.65 3.65
C ILE A 143 -19.48 -11.61 2.67
N GLN A 144 -20.26 -12.69 2.58
CA GLN A 144 -21.45 -12.77 1.72
C GLN A 144 -22.54 -11.77 2.12
N ALA A 145 -22.66 -11.47 3.41
CA ALA A 145 -23.55 -10.43 3.91
C ALA A 145 -23.05 -9.00 3.60
N GLY A 146 -21.85 -8.85 3.03
CA GLY A 146 -21.28 -7.55 2.66
C GLY A 146 -21.04 -6.64 3.87
N LEU A 147 -20.69 -7.19 5.03
CA LEU A 147 -20.50 -6.40 6.24
C LEU A 147 -19.28 -5.49 6.15
N GLY A 148 -19.44 -4.22 6.49
CA GLY A 148 -18.34 -3.26 6.55
C GLY A 148 -17.63 -3.12 5.20
N ALA A 149 -16.31 -3.28 5.20
CA ALA A 149 -15.41 -3.15 4.06
C ALA A 149 -14.82 -4.50 3.62
N THR A 150 -15.53 -5.62 3.81
CA THR A 150 -15.02 -6.96 3.44
C THR A 150 -14.78 -7.12 1.94
N SER A 151 -15.60 -6.46 1.10
CA SER A 151 -15.44 -6.46 -0.35
C SER A 151 -14.49 -5.38 -0.86
N ALA A 152 -13.92 -4.56 0.04
CA ALA A 152 -12.93 -3.58 -0.35
C ALA A 152 -11.65 -4.29 -0.82
N PRO A 153 -10.96 -3.75 -1.83
CA PRO A 153 -9.64 -4.26 -2.23
C PRO A 153 -8.65 -4.19 -1.06
N VAL A 154 -7.74 -5.16 -0.99
CA VAL A 154 -6.58 -5.03 -0.11
C VAL A 154 -5.71 -3.89 -0.65
N GLU A 155 -5.52 -2.83 0.13
CA GLU A 155 -4.59 -1.75 -0.24
C GLU A 155 -3.16 -2.27 -0.09
N THR A 156 -2.39 -2.25 -1.17
CA THR A 156 -0.96 -2.54 -1.13
C THR A 156 -0.23 -1.33 -0.54
N VAL A 157 -0.06 -1.32 0.78
CA VAL A 157 0.61 -0.22 1.48
C VAL A 157 2.12 -0.30 1.28
N VAL A 158 2.73 0.78 0.77
CA VAL A 158 4.19 0.89 0.67
C VAL A 158 4.71 1.57 1.93
N SER A 159 4.91 0.77 2.99
CA SER A 159 5.45 1.28 4.26
C SER A 159 6.96 1.50 4.16
N ARG A 160 7.44 2.62 4.71
CA ARG A 160 8.86 2.99 4.73
C ARG A 160 9.22 3.71 6.02
N LEU A 161 10.47 3.52 6.43
CA LEU A 161 11.12 4.34 7.44
C LEU A 161 11.79 5.54 6.75
N LEU A 162 11.42 6.75 7.13
CA LEU A 162 11.87 8.01 6.54
C LEU A 162 12.18 9.04 7.63
N TRP A 163 13.10 9.95 7.34
CA TRP A 163 13.35 11.12 8.19
C TRP A 163 12.59 12.32 7.67
N ILE A 164 11.90 13.02 8.58
CA ILE A 164 11.25 14.30 8.31
C ILE A 164 12.00 15.35 9.10
N SER A 165 12.69 16.27 8.42
CA SER A 165 13.47 17.35 9.05
C SER A 165 12.91 18.70 8.65
N ALA A 166 12.87 19.63 9.60
CA ALA A 166 12.35 20.98 9.38
C ALA A 166 13.42 22.03 9.67
N TYR A 167 13.51 23.03 8.79
CA TYR A 167 14.45 24.12 8.87
C TYR A 167 13.70 25.45 8.75
N ASP A 168 13.93 26.37 9.68
CA ASP A 168 13.32 27.69 9.67
C ASP A 168 14.06 28.61 8.72
N VAL A 169 13.34 29.20 7.78
CA VAL A 169 13.91 30.22 6.92
C VAL A 169 13.46 31.57 7.47
N TYR A 170 14.37 32.18 8.24
CA TYR A 170 14.18 33.49 8.91
C TYR A 170 13.61 34.58 7.98
N VAL A 171 13.85 34.50 6.67
CA VAL A 171 13.28 35.39 5.66
C VAL A 171 11.97 34.83 5.14
N GLY A 172 10.85 35.46 5.52
CA GLY A 172 9.52 35.16 4.97
C GLY A 172 8.60 34.37 5.90
N GLY A 173 9.10 33.91 7.06
CA GLY A 173 8.30 33.17 8.03
C GLY A 173 7.82 31.82 7.48
N VAL A 174 8.69 31.15 6.73
CA VAL A 174 8.44 29.86 6.09
C VAL A 174 9.39 28.82 6.66
N THR A 175 8.93 27.58 6.67
CA THR A 175 9.69 26.43 7.13
C THR A 175 9.87 25.47 5.96
N GLU A 176 11.11 25.08 5.75
CA GLU A 176 11.49 24.07 4.78
C GLU A 176 11.37 22.69 5.43
N VAL A 177 10.65 21.76 4.80
CA VAL A 177 10.42 20.42 5.35
C VAL A 177 10.88 19.37 4.35
N TYR A 178 11.92 18.64 4.72
CA TYR A 178 12.50 17.58 3.91
C TYR A 178 11.96 16.21 4.30
N VAL A 179 11.75 15.36 3.31
CA VAL A 179 11.53 13.92 3.47
C VAL A 179 12.74 13.20 2.93
N SER A 180 13.41 12.41 3.78
CA SER A 180 14.71 11.83 3.45
C SER A 180 14.81 10.34 3.76
N LEU A 181 15.64 9.63 3.01
CA LEU A 181 16.00 8.25 3.32
C LEU A 181 16.98 8.19 4.51
N PRO A 182 16.78 7.24 5.44
CA PRO A 182 17.70 6.99 6.54
C PRO A 182 18.91 6.19 6.02
N LEU A 183 19.90 6.87 5.42
CA LEU A 183 21.12 6.22 4.95
C LEU A 183 22.18 6.21 6.07
N PRO A 184 22.58 5.03 6.59
CA PRO A 184 23.43 4.94 7.77
C PRO A 184 24.87 5.42 7.56
N GLU A 185 25.36 5.45 6.32
CA GLU A 185 26.77 5.79 6.02
C GLU A 185 26.94 7.13 5.30
N ASP A 186 25.86 7.78 4.92
CA ASP A 186 25.94 8.99 4.10
C ASP A 186 26.09 10.25 4.96
N ILE A 187 26.88 11.21 4.45
CA ILE A 187 27.17 12.48 5.13
C ILE A 187 25.98 13.45 4.98
N PHE A 188 25.18 13.27 3.93
CA PHE A 188 23.96 14.02 3.65
C PHE A 188 22.78 13.07 3.47
N ALA A 189 21.64 13.39 4.07
CA ALA A 189 20.43 12.61 3.88
C ALA A 189 19.99 12.73 2.40
N THR A 190 19.71 11.59 1.74
CA THR A 190 19.14 11.65 0.38
C THR A 190 17.69 12.11 0.48
N HIS A 191 17.43 13.35 0.08
CA HIS A 191 16.08 13.92 0.06
C HIS A 191 15.25 13.31 -1.08
N LEU A 192 14.11 12.72 -0.70
CA LEU A 192 13.09 12.20 -1.62
C LEU A 192 12.04 13.25 -1.96
N ASP A 193 11.78 14.15 -1.03
CA ASP A 193 10.78 15.19 -1.21
C ASP A 193 11.11 16.42 -0.35
N LEU A 194 10.50 17.54 -0.71
CA LEU A 194 10.64 18.84 -0.07
C LEU A 194 9.32 19.58 -0.18
N VAL A 195 8.84 20.14 0.93
CA VAL A 195 7.71 21.08 0.93
C VAL A 195 8.07 22.35 1.68
N TRP A 196 7.55 23.47 1.20
CA TRP A 196 7.69 24.77 1.84
C TRP A 196 6.38 25.09 2.53
N ILE A 197 6.40 25.28 3.84
CA ILE A 197 5.18 25.58 4.60
C ILE A 197 5.31 26.95 5.26
N LYS A 198 4.19 27.55 5.66
CA LYS A 198 4.24 28.72 6.57
C LYS A 198 4.70 28.24 7.94
N GLY A 199 5.60 28.98 8.59
CA GLY A 199 6.13 28.58 9.90
C GLY A 199 5.05 28.41 10.97
N LEU A 200 3.97 29.21 10.90
CA LEU A 200 2.82 29.08 11.81
C LEU A 200 2.03 27.77 11.63
N GLU A 201 2.16 27.09 10.48
CA GLU A 201 1.48 25.83 10.18
C GLU A 201 2.27 24.59 10.63
N TRP A 202 3.53 24.77 11.04
CA TRP A 202 4.40 23.68 11.48
C TRP A 202 3.78 22.84 12.59
N ASP A 203 3.26 23.48 13.64
CA ASP A 203 2.67 22.77 14.78
C ASP A 203 1.38 22.04 14.40
N THR A 204 0.58 22.60 13.49
CA THR A 204 -0.64 21.98 12.97
C THR A 204 -0.30 20.72 12.16
N MET A 205 0.62 20.84 11.19
CA MET A 205 1.07 19.71 10.37
C MET A 205 1.70 18.61 11.22
N LYS A 206 2.56 18.99 12.18
CA LYS A 206 3.16 18.06 13.16
C LYS A 206 2.10 17.33 13.97
N GLY A 207 1.06 18.03 14.44
CA GLY A 207 -0.06 17.43 15.16
C GLY A 207 -0.80 16.37 14.34
N GLU A 208 -1.03 16.64 13.05
CA GLU A 208 -1.63 15.67 12.14
C GLU A 208 -0.74 14.45 11.91
N LEU A 209 0.57 14.65 11.70
CA LEU A 209 1.52 13.56 11.54
C LEU A 209 1.54 12.68 12.81
N LEU A 210 1.60 13.26 14.01
CA LEU A 210 1.55 12.53 15.28
C LEU A 210 0.26 11.72 15.44
N ALA A 211 -0.89 12.28 15.01
CA ALA A 211 -2.18 11.61 15.11
C ALA A 211 -2.29 10.33 14.25
N THR A 212 -1.40 10.16 13.26
CA THR A 212 -1.34 8.91 12.46
C THR A 212 -0.80 7.72 13.25
N GLY A 213 -0.07 7.96 14.34
CA GLY A 213 0.70 6.94 15.06
C GLY A 213 1.93 6.42 14.31
N CYS A 214 2.18 6.91 13.09
CA CYS A 214 3.32 6.53 12.24
C CYS A 214 4.47 7.54 12.32
N PHE A 215 4.31 8.65 13.05
CA PHE A 215 5.32 9.70 13.20
C PHE A 215 5.84 9.78 14.63
N HIS A 216 7.15 9.68 14.79
CA HIS A 216 7.88 9.71 16.05
C HIS A 216 8.77 10.94 16.08
N TYR A 217 8.33 11.99 16.78
CA TYR A 217 8.95 13.30 16.74
C TYR A 217 9.93 13.50 17.90
N GLY A 218 11.14 14.00 17.59
CA GLY A 218 12.13 14.36 18.61
C GLY A 218 13.37 13.47 18.60
N LYS A 219 14.43 14.00 19.22
CA LYS A 219 15.79 13.41 19.27
C LYS A 219 15.86 12.02 19.87
N GLU A 220 14.91 11.69 20.75
CA GLU A 220 14.81 10.40 21.45
C GLU A 220 14.56 9.22 20.51
N HIS A 221 14.11 9.50 19.28
CA HIS A 221 13.82 8.48 18.28
C HIS A 221 14.98 8.24 17.31
N PHE A 222 16.01 9.07 17.34
CA PHE A 222 17.16 8.99 16.45
C PHE A 222 18.37 8.40 17.16
N ASP A 223 19.29 7.83 16.36
CA ASP A 223 20.66 7.66 16.83
C ASP A 223 21.25 9.04 17.20
N PRO A 224 21.90 9.19 18.36
CA PRO A 224 22.44 10.48 18.80
C PRO A 224 23.40 11.12 17.79
N VAL A 225 24.19 10.33 17.07
CA VAL A 225 25.14 10.81 16.04
C VAL A 225 24.40 11.31 14.80
N VAL A 226 23.29 10.66 14.45
CA VAL A 226 22.44 11.12 13.34
C VAL A 226 21.78 12.45 13.72
N PHE A 227 21.17 12.52 14.90
CA PHE A 227 20.46 13.73 15.31
C PHE A 227 21.39 14.93 15.50
N SER A 228 22.60 14.72 16.03
CA SER A 228 23.57 15.80 16.21
C SER A 228 23.95 16.47 14.89
N ARG A 229 23.95 15.73 13.78
CA ARG A 229 24.25 16.29 12.45
C ARG A 229 23.20 17.27 11.98
N PHE A 230 21.92 16.99 12.20
CA PHE A 230 20.86 17.98 11.89
C PHE A 230 21.04 19.25 12.71
N VAL A 231 21.43 19.12 13.99
CA VAL A 231 21.64 20.26 14.90
C VAL A 231 22.86 21.12 14.49
N GLU A 232 23.80 20.58 13.70
CA GLU A 232 24.92 21.38 13.17
C GLU A 232 24.46 22.41 12.13
N GLU A 233 23.27 22.24 11.55
CA GLU A 233 22.66 23.19 10.62
C GLU A 233 21.96 24.32 11.40
N GLN A 234 22.37 25.57 11.16
CA GLN A 234 21.97 26.73 11.99
C GLN A 234 20.45 26.97 12.04
N ASP A 235 19.77 26.60 10.97
CA ASP A 235 18.33 26.85 10.78
C ASP A 235 17.48 25.63 11.17
N PHE A 236 18.09 24.55 11.68
CA PHE A 236 17.36 23.34 12.06
C PHE A 236 16.40 23.59 13.22
N LEU A 237 15.12 23.28 12.99
CA LEU A 237 14.09 23.31 14.02
C LEU A 237 14.04 21.99 14.79
N ASN A 238 13.77 20.90 14.07
CA ASN A 238 13.67 19.56 14.64
C ASN A 238 13.48 18.50 13.55
N ALA A 239 13.50 17.22 13.96
CA ALA A 239 13.23 16.10 13.08
C ALA A 239 12.33 15.06 13.76
N GLY A 240 11.71 14.22 12.94
CA GLY A 240 10.99 13.03 13.36
C GLY A 240 11.17 11.88 12.38
N ILE A 241 10.89 10.67 12.84
CA ILE A 241 10.90 9.46 12.03
C ILE A 241 9.48 9.13 11.62
N TRP A 242 9.27 8.96 10.32
CA TRP A 242 8.06 8.36 9.78
C TRP A 242 8.27 6.86 9.59
N ASP A 243 7.38 6.03 10.11
CA ASP A 243 7.32 4.58 9.91
C ASP A 243 5.91 4.20 9.43
N GLY A 244 5.68 4.31 8.13
CA GLY A 244 4.34 4.11 7.57
C GLY A 244 4.23 4.33 6.07
N ASP A 245 3.01 4.45 5.59
CA ASP A 245 2.72 4.65 4.17
C ASP A 245 3.27 5.98 3.64
N TYR A 246 4.15 5.93 2.64
CA TYR A 246 4.67 7.13 1.99
C TYR A 246 3.55 7.99 1.37
N ARG A 247 2.51 7.36 0.81
CA ARG A 247 1.39 8.11 0.24
C ARG A 247 0.67 8.94 1.29
N GLN A 248 0.44 8.37 2.48
CA GLN A 248 -0.18 9.08 3.60
C GLN A 248 0.68 10.27 4.04
N LEU A 249 1.98 10.08 4.20
CA LEU A 249 2.93 11.15 4.53
C LEU A 249 2.83 12.31 3.54
N ILE A 250 3.02 12.02 2.24
CA ILE A 250 3.04 13.08 1.23
C ILE A 250 1.69 13.80 1.13
N ARG A 251 0.57 13.08 1.25
CA ARG A 251 -0.77 13.70 1.30
C ARG A 251 -0.95 14.65 2.47
N ILE A 252 -0.36 14.35 3.63
CA ILE A 252 -0.42 15.23 4.79
C ILE A 252 0.40 16.49 4.52
N ILE A 253 1.70 16.34 4.24
CA ILE A 253 2.60 17.49 4.11
C ILE A 253 2.25 18.38 2.91
N SER A 254 1.74 17.80 1.81
CA SER A 254 1.36 18.55 0.61
C SER A 254 0.19 19.51 0.83
N ARG A 255 -0.67 19.28 1.84
CA ARG A 255 -1.75 20.24 2.19
C ARG A 255 -1.21 21.56 2.72
N TYR A 256 0.02 21.55 3.21
CA TYR A 256 0.65 22.69 3.87
C TYR A 256 1.60 23.45 2.95
N GLU A 257 1.79 22.99 1.71
CA GLU A 257 2.63 23.67 0.72
C GLU A 257 2.17 25.11 0.50
N ASP A 258 3.01 26.07 0.87
CA ASP A 258 2.85 27.49 0.62
C ASP A 258 3.23 27.82 -0.82
N ARG A 259 2.30 27.51 -1.72
CA ARG A 259 2.43 27.75 -3.17
C ARG A 259 2.90 29.17 -3.52
N PRO A 260 2.42 30.25 -2.87
CA PRO A 260 2.94 31.59 -3.13
C PRO A 260 4.44 31.69 -2.90
N THR A 261 4.98 31.14 -1.82
CA THR A 261 6.44 31.13 -1.60
C THR A 261 7.12 30.23 -2.61
N ALA A 262 6.66 28.98 -2.76
CA ALA A 262 7.27 28.00 -3.66
C ALA A 262 7.37 28.50 -5.11
N ALA A 263 6.38 29.26 -5.58
CA ALA A 263 6.37 29.85 -6.92
C ALA A 263 7.48 30.87 -7.17
N HIS A 264 7.99 31.54 -6.12
CA HIS A 264 9.02 32.58 -6.23
C HIS A 264 10.43 32.10 -5.89
N LEU A 265 10.58 30.84 -5.46
CA LEU A 265 11.87 30.26 -5.16
C LEU A 265 12.71 30.08 -6.43
N ILE A 266 14.04 30.17 -6.27
CA ILE A 266 14.98 29.80 -7.32
C ILE A 266 14.83 28.30 -7.65
N PRO A 267 15.10 27.88 -8.90
CA PRO A 267 14.93 26.50 -9.36
C PRO A 267 15.38 25.42 -8.38
N ASN A 268 16.60 25.51 -7.84
CA ASN A 268 17.17 24.46 -6.98
C ASN A 268 16.47 24.26 -5.64
N LEU A 269 15.62 25.20 -5.22
CA LEU A 269 14.84 25.11 -3.97
C LEU A 269 13.38 24.72 -4.22
N ARG A 270 12.97 24.67 -5.48
CA ARG A 270 11.60 24.29 -5.82
C ARG A 270 11.48 22.78 -5.90
N ARG A 271 10.42 22.28 -5.29
CA ARG A 271 10.05 20.87 -5.35
C ARG A 271 9.88 20.34 -6.78
N ASP A 272 9.32 21.16 -7.68
CA ASP A 272 9.16 20.80 -9.10
C ASP A 272 10.49 20.69 -9.86
N HIS A 273 11.64 21.05 -9.28
CA HIS A 273 12.97 20.78 -9.84
C HIS A 273 13.68 19.61 -9.16
N MET A 274 13.09 19.04 -8.10
CA MET A 274 13.57 17.81 -7.50
C MET A 274 13.03 16.62 -8.30
N TYR A 275 13.89 16.05 -9.14
CA TYR A 275 13.52 14.97 -10.06
C TYR A 275 12.78 13.83 -9.37
N ILE A 276 13.27 13.38 -8.21
CA ILE A 276 12.69 12.27 -7.46
C ILE A 276 11.32 12.63 -6.84
N ALA A 277 11.12 13.88 -6.41
CA ALA A 277 9.85 14.37 -5.89
C ALA A 277 8.79 14.42 -7.00
N VAL A 278 9.15 14.95 -8.18
CA VAL A 278 8.28 14.94 -9.38
C VAL A 278 7.85 13.51 -9.70
N LEU A 279 8.81 12.60 -9.80
CA LEU A 279 8.50 11.22 -10.16
C LEU A 279 7.61 10.53 -9.12
N SER A 280 7.85 10.80 -7.84
CA SER A 280 7.09 10.21 -6.76
C SER A 280 5.66 10.74 -6.72
N ALA A 281 5.46 12.06 -6.83
CA ALA A 281 4.13 12.68 -6.86
C ALA A 281 3.30 12.22 -8.07
N ILE A 282 3.93 12.13 -9.25
CA ILE A 282 3.27 11.65 -10.46
C ILE A 282 2.91 10.16 -10.36
N ALA A 283 3.78 9.33 -9.78
CA ALA A 283 3.47 7.93 -9.53
C ALA A 283 2.31 7.75 -8.55
N LEU A 284 2.31 8.50 -7.45
CA LEU A 284 1.22 8.50 -6.47
C LEU A 284 -0.11 8.90 -7.13
N ALA A 285 -0.10 9.97 -7.93
CA ALA A 285 -1.30 10.43 -8.63
C ALA A 285 -1.81 9.43 -9.67
N ALA A 286 -0.91 8.81 -10.43
CA ALA A 286 -1.28 7.82 -11.42
C ALA A 286 -1.88 6.56 -10.82
N VAL A 287 -1.33 6.06 -9.70
CA VAL A 287 -1.91 4.93 -8.99
C VAL A 287 -3.30 5.27 -8.46
N ASP A 288 -3.49 6.45 -7.87
CA ASP A 288 -4.80 6.89 -7.38
C ASP A 288 -5.85 6.98 -8.49
N ILE A 289 -5.49 7.60 -9.62
CA ILE A 289 -6.40 7.74 -10.77
C ILE A 289 -6.70 6.38 -11.37
N ALA A 290 -5.69 5.54 -11.60
CA ALA A 290 -5.86 4.21 -12.19
C ALA A 290 -6.78 3.32 -11.33
N ALA A 291 -6.71 3.44 -10.00
CA ALA A 291 -7.58 2.71 -9.09
C ALA A 291 -9.03 3.23 -9.03
N GLY A 292 -9.25 4.51 -9.33
CA GLY A 292 -10.56 5.16 -9.20
C GLY A 292 -11.41 5.20 -10.48
N VAL A 293 -10.84 4.92 -11.66
CA VAL A 293 -11.55 5.09 -12.93
C VAL A 293 -12.49 3.91 -13.24
N PRO A 294 -13.73 4.16 -13.71
CA PRO A 294 -14.70 3.10 -13.98
C PRO A 294 -14.48 2.38 -15.33
N ALA A 295 -13.65 2.94 -16.22
CA ALA A 295 -13.38 2.42 -17.54
C ALA A 295 -11.98 2.83 -18.03
N PRO A 296 -11.40 2.09 -18.99
CA PRO A 296 -10.09 2.44 -19.57
C PRO A 296 -10.12 3.85 -20.16
N LEU A 297 -9.05 4.61 -19.90
CA LEU A 297 -8.85 5.95 -20.44
C LEU A 297 -7.81 5.94 -21.56
N ALA A 298 -7.98 6.81 -22.55
CA ALA A 298 -6.91 7.10 -23.50
C ALA A 298 -5.75 7.83 -22.80
N VAL A 299 -4.52 7.65 -23.30
CA VAL A 299 -3.27 8.21 -22.73
C VAL A 299 -3.41 9.69 -22.38
N GLU A 300 -3.89 10.52 -23.31
CA GLU A 300 -4.03 11.97 -23.11
C GLU A 300 -4.98 12.34 -21.96
N LYS A 301 -6.09 11.59 -21.84
CA LYS A 301 -7.08 11.82 -20.77
C LYS A 301 -6.55 11.34 -19.42
N LEU A 302 -5.87 10.18 -19.40
CA LEU A 302 -5.21 9.67 -18.20
C LEU A 302 -4.12 10.65 -17.73
N ARG A 303 -3.25 11.11 -18.64
CA ARG A 303 -2.21 12.12 -18.35
C ARG A 303 -2.82 13.38 -17.72
N SER A 304 -3.88 13.92 -18.32
CA SER A 304 -4.53 15.13 -17.80
C SER A 304 -5.06 14.93 -16.37
N GLN A 305 -5.68 13.78 -16.09
CA GLN A 305 -6.17 13.47 -14.74
C GLN A 305 -5.02 13.24 -13.74
N ILE A 306 -3.92 12.64 -14.17
CA ILE A 306 -2.71 12.48 -13.36
C ILE A 306 -2.16 13.84 -12.95
N LEU A 307 -2.00 14.77 -13.90
CA LEU A 307 -1.46 16.10 -13.63
C LEU A 307 -2.37 16.89 -12.69
N GLU A 308 -3.69 16.89 -12.95
CA GLU A 308 -4.66 17.58 -12.08
C GLU A 308 -4.62 17.02 -10.65
N HIS A 309 -4.55 15.69 -10.50
CA HIS A 309 -4.52 15.05 -9.18
C HIS A 309 -3.17 15.20 -8.48
N ALA A 310 -2.06 15.19 -9.23
CA ALA A 310 -0.72 15.47 -8.71
C ALA A 310 -0.63 16.89 -8.15
N ASP A 311 -1.18 17.88 -8.86
CA ASP A 311 -1.26 19.24 -8.34
C ASP A 311 -2.18 19.31 -7.12
N LYS A 312 -3.42 18.83 -7.23
CA LYS A 312 -4.44 19.01 -6.21
C LYS A 312 -4.16 18.28 -4.89
N VAL A 313 -3.69 17.03 -4.96
CA VAL A 313 -3.55 16.14 -3.78
C VAL A 313 -2.12 16.10 -3.29
N TYR A 314 -1.17 16.18 -4.21
CA TYR A 314 0.25 16.02 -3.93
C TYR A 314 1.04 17.30 -4.14
N ALA A 315 0.41 18.47 -4.31
CA ALA A 315 1.05 19.78 -4.46
C ALA A 315 2.21 19.83 -5.47
N MET A 316 2.09 19.07 -6.57
CA MET A 316 3.08 19.05 -7.65
C MET A 316 2.56 19.86 -8.84
N PRO A 317 3.04 21.09 -9.07
CA PRO A 317 2.54 21.94 -10.15
C PRO A 317 2.90 21.37 -11.52
N ASP A 318 2.02 21.54 -12.49
CA ASP A 318 2.17 21.05 -13.86
C ASP A 318 2.93 22.03 -14.78
N GLU A 319 3.53 23.10 -14.24
CA GLU A 319 4.20 24.16 -15.02
C GLU A 319 5.39 23.69 -15.86
N ARG A 320 5.99 22.54 -15.53
CA ARG A 320 7.29 22.10 -16.07
C ARG A 320 7.15 20.98 -17.09
N VAL A 321 7.96 21.08 -18.14
CA VAL A 321 8.00 20.10 -19.24
C VAL A 321 8.31 18.69 -18.73
N TRP A 322 9.20 18.53 -17.75
CA TRP A 322 9.53 17.21 -17.21
C TRP A 322 8.43 16.63 -16.30
N VAL A 323 7.58 17.45 -15.69
CA VAL A 323 6.39 16.98 -14.96
C VAL A 323 5.40 16.39 -15.97
N HIS A 324 5.15 17.09 -17.08
CA HIS A 324 4.36 16.56 -18.19
C HIS A 324 4.97 15.29 -18.80
N ALA A 325 6.29 15.25 -18.99
CA ALA A 325 6.98 14.08 -19.54
C ALA A 325 6.82 12.86 -18.62
N ALA A 326 6.97 13.05 -17.29
CA ALA A 326 6.76 12.00 -16.31
C ALA A 326 5.30 11.47 -16.36
N ALA A 327 4.31 12.38 -16.37
CA ALA A 327 2.90 12.00 -16.46
C ALA A 327 2.58 11.27 -17.77
N THR A 328 3.17 11.72 -18.88
CA THR A 328 2.99 11.10 -20.20
C THR A 328 3.53 9.67 -20.21
N GLY A 329 4.79 9.50 -19.80
CA GLY A 329 5.40 8.17 -19.80
C GLY A 329 4.67 7.19 -18.88
N LEU A 330 4.22 7.64 -17.71
CA LEU A 330 3.46 6.77 -16.82
C LEU A 330 2.05 6.46 -17.35
N ALA A 331 1.36 7.41 -17.98
CA ALA A 331 0.09 7.16 -18.64
C ALA A 331 0.23 6.14 -19.79
N GLU A 332 1.28 6.24 -20.60
CA GLU A 332 1.57 5.28 -21.67
C GLU A 332 1.86 3.89 -21.13
N LEU A 333 2.59 3.77 -20.02
CA LEU A 333 2.85 2.48 -19.36
C LEU A 333 1.56 1.84 -18.83
N ILE A 334 0.71 2.63 -18.15
CA ILE A 334 -0.54 2.12 -17.57
C ILE A 334 -1.50 1.64 -18.67
N VAL A 335 -1.60 2.36 -19.79
CA VAL A 335 -2.48 1.98 -20.91
C VAL A 335 -2.05 0.69 -21.61
N GLN A 336 -0.78 0.29 -21.50
CA GLN A 336 -0.30 -1.01 -22.00
C GLN A 336 -0.76 -2.19 -21.12
N LEU A 337 -1.15 -1.93 -19.87
CA LEU A 337 -1.64 -2.97 -18.97
C LEU A 337 -3.10 -3.32 -19.25
N PRO A 338 -3.52 -4.58 -19.01
CA PRO A 338 -4.94 -4.92 -18.94
C PRO A 338 -5.65 -4.03 -17.91
N PHE A 339 -6.81 -3.49 -18.26
CA PHE A 339 -7.57 -2.58 -17.38
C PHE A 339 -7.89 -3.18 -16.01
N ALA A 340 -8.09 -4.50 -15.93
CA ALA A 340 -8.32 -5.22 -14.67
C ALA A 340 -7.17 -5.09 -13.67
N SER A 341 -5.95 -4.80 -14.12
CA SER A 341 -4.75 -4.64 -13.29
C SER A 341 -4.55 -3.20 -12.81
N TRP A 342 -5.27 -2.21 -13.36
CA TRP A 342 -5.08 -0.78 -13.02
C TRP A 342 -5.33 -0.50 -11.54
N ALA A 343 -6.38 -1.10 -10.97
CA ALA A 343 -6.72 -0.95 -9.56
C ALA A 343 -5.78 -1.71 -8.60
N GLN A 344 -4.89 -2.55 -9.13
CA GLN A 344 -3.88 -3.27 -8.36
C GLN A 344 -2.53 -2.56 -8.36
N LEU A 345 -2.41 -1.45 -9.11
CA LEU A 345 -1.18 -0.69 -9.15
C LEU A 345 -0.83 -0.17 -7.75
N SER A 346 0.46 -0.24 -7.43
CA SER A 346 1.00 0.23 -6.15
C SER A 346 2.31 0.96 -6.35
N GLY A 347 2.68 1.85 -5.43
CA GLY A 347 3.90 2.65 -5.54
C GLY A 347 3.75 4.06 -5.00
N PRO A 348 4.81 4.88 -5.12
CA PRO A 348 6.07 4.57 -5.81
C PRO A 348 6.97 3.60 -5.04
N PHE A 349 7.70 2.77 -5.77
CA PHE A 349 8.86 2.03 -5.26
C PHE A 349 10.12 2.65 -5.86
N TRP A 350 11.16 2.86 -5.06
CA TRP A 350 12.43 3.36 -5.58
C TRP A 350 13.41 2.22 -5.77
N ASN A 351 13.90 2.07 -6.99
CA ASN A 351 14.99 1.16 -7.33
C ASN A 351 16.30 1.93 -7.59
N LEU A 352 16.50 3.02 -6.86
CA LEU A 352 17.63 3.92 -7.06
C LEU A 352 19.02 3.22 -6.83
N TRP A 353 19.06 2.01 -6.22
CA TRP A 353 20.31 1.39 -5.71
C TRP A 353 20.41 -0.15 -5.89
N ASN A 354 19.43 -0.87 -6.48
CA ASN A 354 19.54 -2.33 -6.69
C ASN A 354 18.81 -2.87 -7.96
N PRO A 355 19.35 -2.65 -9.17
CA PRO A 355 18.70 -2.96 -10.45
C PRO A 355 18.47 -4.47 -10.75
N LYS A 356 18.87 -5.40 -9.88
CA LYS A 356 18.92 -6.84 -10.18
C LYS A 356 17.60 -7.62 -9.95
N GLN A 357 16.50 -6.97 -9.55
CA GLN A 357 15.26 -7.64 -9.12
C GLN A 357 14.00 -7.28 -9.94
N LEU A 358 14.14 -6.87 -11.20
CA LEU A 358 12.97 -6.71 -12.08
C LEU A 358 12.76 -7.99 -12.90
N VAL A 359 11.71 -8.74 -12.59
CA VAL A 359 11.41 -10.08 -13.16
C VAL A 359 10.71 -9.97 -14.52
N ALA A 360 9.97 -8.88 -14.76
CA ALA A 360 9.44 -8.47 -16.05
C ALA A 360 9.26 -6.94 -16.09
N VAL A 361 9.47 -6.33 -17.26
CA VAL A 361 9.46 -4.86 -17.43
C VAL A 361 8.48 -4.51 -18.54
N VAL A 362 7.45 -3.72 -18.23
CA VAL A 362 6.78 -2.90 -19.25
C VAL A 362 7.55 -1.59 -19.30
N SER A 363 8.27 -1.34 -20.41
CA SER A 363 8.96 -0.09 -20.69
C SER A 363 8.42 0.50 -21.98
N ALA A 364 8.14 1.81 -22.00
CA ALA A 364 7.88 2.51 -23.25
C ALA A 364 9.17 2.54 -24.09
N ALA A 365 9.26 1.67 -25.10
CA ALA A 365 10.47 1.45 -25.91
C ALA A 365 11.00 2.72 -26.62
N ASP A 366 10.16 3.74 -26.75
CA ASP A 366 10.47 5.00 -27.45
C ASP A 366 10.71 6.20 -26.50
N LEU A 367 10.55 6.03 -25.17
CA LEU A 367 10.78 7.09 -24.18
C LEU A 367 12.04 6.80 -23.35
N LYS A 368 13.23 7.03 -23.94
CA LYS A 368 14.54 7.00 -23.25
C LYS A 368 14.69 7.99 -22.08
N MET A 369 13.62 8.66 -21.64
CA MET A 369 13.64 9.82 -20.74
C MET A 369 12.74 9.65 -19.50
N VAL A 370 12.00 8.54 -19.36
CA VAL A 370 11.07 8.38 -18.23
C VAL A 370 11.46 7.14 -17.39
N PRO A 371 11.90 7.32 -16.13
CA PRO A 371 12.47 6.28 -15.29
C PRO A 371 11.38 5.52 -14.53
N TYR A 372 10.34 5.06 -15.23
CA TYR A 372 9.32 4.21 -14.63
C TYR A 372 9.34 2.83 -15.26
N VAL A 373 9.12 1.84 -14.42
CA VAL A 373 8.80 0.47 -14.81
C VAL A 373 7.59 0.03 -14.02
N ILE A 374 6.70 -0.72 -14.66
CA ILE A 374 5.70 -1.52 -13.93
C ILE A 374 6.14 -2.97 -13.99
N ASP A 375 6.36 -3.55 -12.82
CA ASP A 375 6.80 -4.95 -12.70
C ASP A 375 5.63 -5.95 -12.66
N ASP A 376 5.96 -7.23 -12.57
CA ASP A 376 5.02 -8.34 -12.52
C ASP A 376 4.12 -8.36 -11.28
N ALA A 377 4.50 -7.62 -10.24
CA ALA A 377 3.70 -7.41 -9.03
C ALA A 377 2.83 -6.15 -9.11
N ASN A 378 2.65 -5.55 -10.29
CA ASN A 378 1.92 -4.29 -10.51
C ASN A 378 2.48 -3.13 -9.67
N ARG A 379 3.80 -3.11 -9.42
CA ARG A 379 4.46 -2.02 -8.71
C ARG A 379 4.98 -1.00 -9.70
N VAL A 380 4.63 0.27 -9.50
CA VAL A 380 5.23 1.42 -10.17
C VAL A 380 6.58 1.70 -9.53
N VAL A 381 7.65 1.30 -10.22
CA VAL A 381 9.04 1.41 -9.79
C VAL A 381 9.70 2.59 -10.50
N ILE A 382 10.28 3.50 -9.72
CA ILE A 382 11.18 4.55 -10.18
C ILE A 382 12.58 3.96 -10.31
N THR A 383 13.15 3.95 -11.51
CA THR A 383 14.42 3.28 -11.85
C THR A 383 15.62 4.19 -11.91
#